data_AF-A0A428JXU6-F1
#
_entry.id   AF-A0A428JXU6-F1
#
_cell.length_a   1.000
_cell.length_b   1.000
_cell.length_c   1.000
_cell.angle_alpha   90.00
_cell.angle_beta   90.00
_cell.angle_gamma   90.00
#
_symmetry.space_group_name_H-M   'P 1'
#
loop_
_entity.id
_entity.type
_entity.pdbx_description
1 polymer ?
#
loop_
_entity_poly.entity_id
_entity_poly.type
_entity_poly.pdbx_seq_one_letter_code
_entity_poly.pdbx_strand_id
1 'polypeptide(L)'
;MKAPKIVTHVGLTLDLSQVKCFKLSPFTSSENDCRQLVVEYSTRTDYVWHPGTQQWESLPIAEIIRYDFPSYELAQAYVREWETLWQDYLDEHAH
;
A
#
# COMPACT_ATOMS: atom_id res chain seq x y z
N MET A 1 -7.39 13.27 12.77
CA MET A 1 -7.49 12.48 11.51
C MET A 1 -6.25 12.78 10.70
N LYS A 2 -5.59 11.77 10.15
CA LYS A 2 -4.44 11.94 9.26
C LYS A 2 -4.89 12.71 8.01
N ALA A 3 -4.20 13.80 7.64
CA ALA A 3 -4.59 14.58 6.46
C ALA A 3 -4.20 13.80 5.19
N PRO A 4 -5.07 13.76 4.15
CA PRO A 4 -4.72 13.08 2.92
C PRO A 4 -3.50 13.74 2.26
N LYS A 5 -2.53 12.93 1.83
CA LYS A 5 -1.33 13.40 1.12
C LYS A 5 -1.09 12.53 -0.10
N ILE A 6 -1.52 13.04 -1.26
CA ILE A 6 -1.37 12.38 -2.55
C ILE A 6 0.00 12.72 -3.12
N VAL A 7 0.81 11.71 -3.39
CA VAL A 7 2.16 11.85 -3.95
C VAL A 7 2.28 11.00 -5.20
N THR A 8 2.81 11.58 -6.27
CA THR A 8 3.22 10.85 -7.48
C THR A 8 4.73 10.75 -7.50
N HIS A 9 5.24 9.52 -7.52
CA HIS A 9 6.67 9.24 -7.59
C HIS A 9 6.89 8.01 -8.48
N VAL A 10 7.77 8.12 -9.47
CA VAL A 10 8.13 7.01 -10.38
C VAL A 10 6.92 6.41 -11.12
N GLY A 11 6.00 7.28 -11.53
CA GLY A 11 4.78 6.86 -12.26
C GLY A 11 3.74 6.14 -11.40
N LEU A 12 3.95 6.03 -10.08
CA LEU A 12 2.97 5.52 -9.12
C LEU A 12 2.42 6.68 -8.29
N THR A 13 1.09 6.77 -8.19
CA THR A 13 0.40 7.80 -7.41
C THR A 13 -0.28 7.15 -6.21
N LEU A 14 0.08 7.58 -5.00
CA LEU A 14 -0.38 6.99 -3.74
C LEU A 14 -0.91 8.06 -2.78
N ASP A 15 -1.92 7.71 -2.00
CA ASP A 15 -2.31 8.45 -0.79
C ASP A 15 -1.55 7.91 0.42
N LEU A 16 -0.53 8.64 0.87
CA LEU A 16 0.31 8.25 1.99
C LEU A 16 -0.46 8.14 3.31
N SER A 17 -1.61 8.80 3.43
CA SER A 17 -2.46 8.71 4.63
C SER A 17 -3.08 7.33 4.83
N GLN A 18 -3.28 6.61 3.72
CA GLN A 18 -3.91 5.30 3.70
C GLN A 18 -2.87 4.16 3.72
N VAL A 19 -1.60 4.45 3.43
CA VAL A 19 -0.55 3.43 3.40
C VAL A 19 -0.24 2.91 4.81
N LYS A 20 -0.16 1.58 4.92
CA LYS A 20 0.29 0.85 6.10
C LYS A 20 1.78 0.54 6.03
N CYS A 21 2.28 0.07 4.88
CA CYS A 21 3.71 -0.14 4.66
C CYS A 21 4.06 -0.28 3.17
N PHE A 22 5.36 -0.11 2.91
CA PHE A 22 6.03 -0.46 1.66
C PHE A 22 6.94 -1.65 1.92
N LYS A 23 7.02 -2.59 0.98
CA LYS A 23 7.94 -3.73 1.06
C LYS A 23 8.28 -4.28 -0.31
N LEU A 24 9.37 -5.04 -0.39
CA LEU A 24 9.65 -5.87 -1.55
C LEU A 24 8.81 -7.14 -1.53
N SER A 25 8.45 -7.65 -2.70
CA SER A 25 7.82 -8.97 -2.82
C SER A 25 8.74 -10.06 -2.27
N PRO A 26 8.25 -10.95 -1.38
CA PRO A 26 9.10 -11.94 -0.72
C PRO A 26 9.56 -13.03 -1.70
N PHE A 27 10.83 -13.40 -1.64
CA PHE A 27 11.39 -14.55 -2.38
C PHE A 27 10.99 -15.86 -1.70
N THR A 28 9.71 -16.23 -1.78
CA THR A 28 9.18 -17.42 -1.07
C THR A 28 8.62 -18.50 -1.99
N SER A 29 8.51 -18.26 -3.31
CA SER A 29 8.07 -19.27 -4.29
C SER A 29 8.41 -18.87 -5.73
N SER A 30 8.32 -19.83 -6.66
CA SER A 30 8.57 -19.70 -8.11
C SER A 30 7.67 -18.71 -8.84
N GLU A 31 6.67 -18.14 -8.18
CA GLU A 31 5.71 -17.17 -8.75
C GLU A 31 5.94 -15.73 -8.29
N ASN A 32 6.83 -15.48 -7.31
CA ASN A 32 7.07 -14.14 -6.81
C ASN A 32 8.21 -13.44 -7.55
N ASP A 33 7.87 -12.38 -8.29
CA ASP A 33 8.85 -11.48 -8.88
C ASP A 33 9.42 -10.56 -7.80
N CYS A 34 10.69 -10.77 -7.43
CA CYS A 34 11.40 -9.94 -6.45
C CYS A 34 11.55 -8.49 -6.88
N ARG A 35 11.30 -8.19 -8.16
CA ARG A 35 11.36 -6.84 -8.72
C ARG A 35 10.08 -6.05 -8.44
N GLN A 36 9.21 -6.54 -7.57
CA GLN A 36 7.96 -5.86 -7.22
C GLN A 36 8.09 -5.04 -5.93
N LEU A 37 7.68 -3.78 -6.01
CA LEU A 37 7.26 -3.00 -4.85
C LEU A 37 5.82 -3.40 -4.49
N VAL A 38 5.61 -3.69 -3.21
CA VAL A 38 4.31 -3.99 -2.63
C VAL A 38 3.92 -2.85 -1.71
N VAL A 39 2.76 -2.26 -1.97
CA VAL A 39 2.14 -1.23 -1.13
C VAL A 39 0.95 -1.86 -0.44
N GLU A 40 0.99 -1.95 0.90
CA GLU A 40 -0.17 -2.36 1.69
C GLU A 40 -0.90 -1.12 2.19
N TYR A 41 -2.21 -1.10 2.02
CA TYR A 41 -3.07 -0.08 2.60
C TYR A 41 -3.61 -0.51 3.97
N SER A 42 -3.95 0.47 4.79
CA SER A 42 -4.64 0.27 6.05
C SER A 42 -5.96 -0.42 5.80
N THR A 43 -6.28 -1.44 6.61
CA THR A 43 -7.54 -2.17 6.47
C THR A 43 -8.71 -1.21 6.68
N ARG A 44 -9.64 -1.20 5.73
CA ARG A 44 -10.92 -0.49 5.87
C ARG A 44 -12.06 -1.48 6.08
N THR A 45 -13.06 -1.09 6.83
CA THR A 45 -14.30 -1.86 6.96
C THR A 45 -15.27 -1.36 5.90
N ASP A 46 -15.74 -2.27 5.05
CA ASP A 46 -16.83 -2.00 4.12
C ASP A 46 -18.10 -2.68 4.61
N TYR A 47 -19.25 -2.09 4.32
CA TYR A 47 -20.54 -2.65 4.70
C TYR A 47 -21.25 -3.11 3.44
N VAL A 48 -21.49 -4.41 3.33
CA VAL A 48 -22.12 -5.02 2.17
C VAL A 48 -23.51 -5.52 2.55
N TRP A 49 -24.50 -5.19 1.72
CA TRP A 49 -25.85 -5.69 1.88
C TRP A 49 -25.92 -7.14 1.38
N HIS A 50 -26.28 -8.07 2.27
CA HIS A 50 -26.46 -9.46 1.90
C HIS A 50 -27.92 -9.70 1.47
N PRO A 51 -28.21 -9.95 0.17
CA PRO A 51 -29.59 -10.02 -0.33
C PRO A 51 -30.40 -11.21 0.20
N GLY A 52 -29.73 -12.31 0.55
CA GLY A 52 -30.38 -13.51 1.10
C GLY A 52 -30.83 -13.39 2.56
N THR A 53 -30.02 -12.77 3.43
CA THR A 53 -30.31 -12.57 4.85
C THR A 53 -30.98 -11.23 5.14
N GLN A 54 -31.00 -10.30 4.17
CA GLN A 54 -31.48 -8.93 4.31
C GLN A 54 -30.81 -8.19 5.48
N GLN A 55 -29.50 -8.37 5.62
CA GLN A 55 -28.69 -7.77 6.68
C GLN A 55 -27.44 -7.10 6.09
N TRP A 56 -26.94 -6.09 6.80
CA TRP A 56 -25.65 -5.48 6.53
C TRP A 56 -24.56 -6.28 7.24
N GLU A 57 -23.54 -6.69 6.48
CA GLU A 57 -22.37 -7.39 6.99
C GLU A 57 -21.13 -6.51 6.85
N SER A 58 -20.31 -6.45 7.89
CA SER A 58 -19.04 -5.73 7.88
C SER A 58 -17.93 -6.64 7.37
N LEU A 59 -17.23 -6.22 6.33
CA LEU A 59 -16.12 -6.95 5.73
C LEU A 59 -14.81 -6.14 5.85
N PRO A 60 -13.75 -6.71 6.44
CA PRO A 60 -12.43 -6.09 6.41
C PRO A 60 -11.82 -6.24 5.02
N ILE A 61 -11.54 -5.11 4.37
CA ILE A 61 -10.84 -5.06 3.08
C ILE A 61 -9.39 -4.66 3.32
N ALA A 62 -8.47 -5.53 2.96
CA ALA A 62 -7.04 -5.23 2.89
C ALA A 62 -6.64 -5.06 1.42
N GLU A 63 -6.33 -3.83 1.02
CA GLU A 63 -5.93 -3.50 -0.34
C GLU A 63 -4.41 -3.57 -0.48
N ILE A 64 -3.94 -4.24 -1.54
CA ILE A 64 -2.51 -4.42 -1.83
C ILE A 64 -2.27 -4.09 -3.30
N ILE A 65 -1.36 -3.15 -3.55
CA ILE A 65 -0.86 -2.85 -4.91
C ILE A 65 0.52 -3.50 -5.08
N ARG A 66 0.75 -4.06 -6.26
CA ARG A 66 2.06 -4.56 -6.70
C ARG A 66 2.48 -3.77 -7.93
N TYR A 67 3.71 -3.26 -7.92
CA TYR A 67 4.27 -2.50 -9.03
C TYR A 67 5.59 -3.13 -9.47
N ASP A 68 5.66 -3.52 -10.73
CA ASP A 68 6.80 -4.21 -11.32
C ASP A 68 7.91 -3.26 -11.73
N PHE A 69 9.14 -3.62 -11.39
CA PHE A 69 10.34 -2.96 -11.87
C PHE A 69 11.15 -3.84 -12.83
N PRO A 70 11.95 -3.22 -13.71
CA PRO A 70 12.90 -3.93 -14.57
C PRO A 70 13.90 -4.81 -13.81
N SER A 71 14.35 -4.39 -12.62
CA SER A 71 15.33 -5.11 -11.79
C SER A 71 15.04 -5.02 -10.30
N TYR A 72 15.65 -5.92 -9.53
CA TYR A 72 15.49 -6.00 -8.08
C TYR A 72 16.12 -4.80 -7.38
N GLU A 73 17.29 -4.37 -7.85
CA GLU A 73 18.02 -3.21 -7.32
C GLU A 73 17.20 -1.95 -7.45
N LEU A 74 16.50 -1.81 -8.58
CA LEU A 74 15.62 -0.67 -8.85
C LEU A 74 14.38 -0.72 -7.95
N ALA A 75 13.76 -1.89 -7.80
CA ALA A 75 12.66 -2.06 -6.85
C ALA A 75 13.09 -1.71 -5.42
N GLN A 76 14.26 -2.16 -5.00
CA GLN A 76 14.81 -1.89 -3.67
C GLN A 76 15.10 -0.40 -3.46
N ALA A 77 15.68 0.28 -4.45
CA ALA A 77 15.92 1.71 -4.39
C ALA A 77 14.60 2.48 -4.19
N TYR A 78 13.58 2.15 -5.01
CA TYR A 78 12.30 2.84 -4.93
C TYR A 78 11.49 2.51 -3.68
N VAL A 79 11.63 1.32 -3.10
CA VAL A 79 11.05 1.03 -1.77
C VAL A 79 11.59 2.01 -0.74
N ARG A 80 12.92 2.21 -0.70
CA ARG A 80 13.54 3.14 0.26
C ARG A 80 13.12 4.58 0.04
N GLU A 81 12.99 5.00 -1.21
CA GLU A 81 12.51 6.35 -1.55
C GLU A 81 11.06 6.55 -1.07
N TRP A 82 10.19 5.56 -1.29
CA TRP A 82 8.82 5.59 -0.79
C TRP A 82 8.74 5.55 0.74
N GLU A 83 9.57 4.74 1.41
CA GLU A 83 9.70 4.72 2.87
C GLU A 83 10.12 6.09 3.40
N THR A 84 11.04 6.77 2.73
CA THR A 84 11.48 8.13 3.11
C THR A 84 10.34 9.13 2.98
N LEU A 85 9.66 9.17 1.83
CA LEU A 85 8.50 10.06 1.59
C LEU A 85 7.38 9.83 2.60
N TRP A 86 7.16 8.57 2.98
CA TRP A 86 6.17 8.20 3.98
C TRP A 86 6.59 8.60 5.38
N GLN A 87 7.87 8.44 5.74
CA GLN A 87 8.40 8.88 7.03
C GLN A 87 8.28 10.40 7.17
N ASP A 88 8.64 11.17 6.14
CA ASP A 88 8.48 12.63 6.11
C ASP A 88 7.02 13.02 6.38
N TYR A 89 6.08 12.32 5.75
CA TYR A 89 4.65 12.52 5.99
C TYR A 89 4.23 12.17 7.43
N LEU A 90 4.73 11.06 7.98
CA LEU A 90 4.42 10.67 9.36
C LEU A 90 4.95 11.70 10.36
N ASP A 91 6.16 12.23 10.13
CA ASP A 91 6.80 13.23 10.98
C ASP A 91 6.05 14.57 10.95
N GLU A 92 5.58 15.01 9.77
CA GLU A 92 4.73 16.20 9.62
C GLU A 92 3.42 16.11 10.44
N HIS A 93 2.93 14.89 10.72
CA HIS A 93 1.62 14.64 11.34
C HIS A 93 1.73 14.01 12.74
N ALA A 94 2.93 13.96 13.31
CA ALA A 94 3.17 13.47 14.67
C ALA A 94 2.90 14.52 15.77
N HIS A 95 2.48 15.74 15.39
CA HIS A 95 2.21 16.89 16.26
C HIS A 95 0.74 17.32 16.21
#